data_AF-A0A7S2XL55-F1
#
_entry.id   AF-A0A7S2XL55-F1
#
_cell.length_a   1.000
_cell.length_b   1.000
_cell.length_c   1.000
_cell.angle_alpha   90.00
_cell.angle_beta   90.00
_cell.angle_gamma   90.00
#
_symmetry.space_group_name_H-M   'P 1'
#
loop_
_entity.id
_entity.type
_entity.pdbx_description
1 polymer ?
#
loop_
_entity_poly.entity_id
_entity_poly.type
_entity_poly.pdbx_seq_one_letter_code
_entity_poly.pdbx_strand_id
1 'polypeptide(L)'
;EYELPSVPAKGPPAMLFLVDTCAHSEELAELADSLQQALHLLPEDCLVGFITFGTNVQVHELGFDGCPKAYVLRGNREYPPGRVGELLGATQQAQHQPQQPSA
;
A
#
# COMPACT_ATOMS: atom_id res chain seq x y z
N GLU A 1 -6.88 -32.45 11.78
CA GLU A 1 -6.10 -31.21 11.63
C GLU A 1 -5.90 -30.64 13.03
N TYR A 2 -4.66 -30.44 13.47
CA TYR A 2 -4.37 -29.86 14.79
C TYR A 2 -4.16 -28.36 14.61
N GLU A 3 -5.04 -27.55 15.17
CA GLU A 3 -4.86 -26.10 15.20
C GLU A 3 -3.88 -25.74 16.31
N LEU A 4 -2.72 -25.18 15.93
CA LEU A 4 -1.81 -24.57 16.88
C LEU A 4 -2.53 -23.38 17.55
N PRO A 5 -2.24 -23.04 18.82
CA PRO A 5 -2.77 -21.84 19.45
C PRO A 5 -2.33 -20.64 18.62
N SER A 6 -3.24 -20.12 17.79
CA SER A 6 -2.92 -19.05 16.86
C SER A 6 -2.66 -17.80 17.68
N VAL A 7 -1.52 -17.16 17.40
CA VAL A 7 -1.33 -15.77 17.80
C VAL A 7 -2.49 -15.02 17.15
N PRO A 8 -3.38 -14.34 17.92
CA PRO A 8 -4.55 -13.69 17.33
C PRO A 8 -4.08 -12.79 16.19
N ALA A 9 -4.65 -13.00 15.00
CA ALA A 9 -4.30 -12.27 13.80
C ALA A 9 -4.43 -10.77 14.10
N LYS A 10 -3.31 -10.04 14.03
CA LYS A 10 -3.27 -8.60 14.29
C LYS A 10 -3.88 -7.87 13.10
N GLY A 11 -5.21 -7.81 13.06
CA GLY A 11 -5.97 -6.97 12.12
C GLY A 11 -6.43 -7.68 10.83
N PRO A 12 -7.17 -6.95 9.98
CA PRO A 12 -7.65 -7.44 8.71
C PRO A 12 -6.50 -7.82 7.76
N PRO A 13 -6.73 -8.73 6.79
CA PRO A 13 -5.74 -9.03 5.75
C PRO A 13 -5.44 -7.79 4.91
N ALA A 14 -4.23 -7.71 4.38
CA ALA A 14 -3.82 -6.65 3.47
C ALA A 14 -3.31 -7.24 2.15
N MET A 15 -3.76 -6.66 1.02
CA MET A 15 -3.30 -7.00 -0.32
C MET A 15 -2.75 -5.75 -1.01
N LEU A 16 -1.50 -5.84 -1.46
CA LEU A 16 -0.83 -4.76 -2.18
C LEU A 16 -0.61 -5.19 -3.63
N PHE A 17 -1.23 -4.49 -4.56
CA PHE A 17 -1.06 -4.71 -5.99
C PHE A 17 0.12 -3.89 -6.50
N LEU A 18 1.13 -4.57 -7.05
CA LEU A 18 2.27 -3.95 -7.72
C LEU A 18 2.16 -4.24 -9.21
N VAL A 19 1.94 -3.20 -10.01
CA VAL A 19 1.66 -3.32 -11.44
C VAL A 19 2.78 -2.71 -12.26
N ASP A 20 3.38 -3.51 -13.15
CA ASP A 20 4.28 -3.00 -14.17
C ASP A 20 3.49 -2.28 -15.26
N THR A 21 3.94 -1.09 -15.64
CA THR A 21 3.36 -0.27 -16.71
C THR A 21 4.21 -0.27 -17.98
N CYS A 22 5.32 -1.00 -18.00
CA CYS A 22 6.20 -1.19 -19.16
C CYS A 22 5.66 -2.24 -20.16
N ALA A 23 4.34 -2.35 -20.28
CA ALA A 23 3.65 -3.27 -21.18
C ALA A 23 2.88 -2.52 -22.28
N HIS A 24 2.41 -3.25 -23.29
CA HIS A 24 1.52 -2.69 -24.31
C HIS A 24 0.16 -2.33 -23.71
N SER A 25 -0.53 -1.35 -24.31
CA SER A 25 -1.81 -0.85 -23.80
C SER A 25 -2.90 -1.91 -23.77
N GLU A 26 -2.87 -2.86 -24.70
CA GLU A 26 -3.82 -3.98 -24.77
C GLU A 26 -3.63 -4.92 -23.57
N GLU A 27 -2.39 -5.33 -23.31
CA GLU A 27 -2.04 -6.17 -22.14
C GLU A 27 -2.38 -5.47 -20.82
N LEU A 28 -2.15 -4.15 -20.73
CA LEU A 28 -2.48 -3.38 -19.53
C LEU A 28 -4.00 -3.28 -19.32
N ALA A 29 -4.79 -3.23 -20.40
CA ALA A 29 -6.25 -3.26 -20.31
C ALA A 29 -6.75 -4.62 -19.80
N GLU A 30 -6.22 -5.72 -20.35
CA GLU A 30 -6.53 -7.08 -19.88
C GLU A 30 -6.12 -7.29 -18.40
N LEU A 31 -4.99 -6.72 -18.00
CA LEU A 31 -4.53 -6.73 -16.62
C LEU A 31 -5.47 -5.92 -15.72
N ALA A 32 -5.94 -4.75 -16.17
CA ALA A 32 -6.86 -3.92 -15.42
C ALA A 32 -8.20 -4.65 -15.17
N ASP A 33 -8.73 -5.34 -16.17
CA ASP A 33 -9.95 -6.15 -16.05
C ASP A 33 -9.75 -7.32 -15.06
N SER A 34 -8.60 -7.99 -15.15
CA SER A 34 -8.23 -9.07 -14.23
C SER A 34 -8.08 -8.57 -12.78
N LEU A 35 -7.49 -7.40 -12.58
CA LEU A 35 -7.37 -6.75 -11.28
C LEU A 35 -8.73 -6.35 -10.71
N GLN A 36 -9.62 -5.80 -11.53
CA GLN A 36 -11.00 -5.53 -11.11
C GLN A 36 -11.68 -6.81 -10.65
N GLN A 37 -11.56 -7.92 -11.39
CA GLN A 37 -12.12 -9.19 -10.97
C GLN A 37 -11.51 -9.67 -9.63
N ALA A 38 -10.19 -9.56 -9.46
CA ALA A 38 -9.51 -9.93 -8.23
C ALA A 38 -10.00 -9.12 -7.02
N LEU A 39 -10.23 -7.81 -7.18
CA LEU A 39 -10.76 -6.94 -6.13
C LEU A 39 -12.15 -7.37 -5.67
N HIS A 40 -13.03 -7.81 -6.58
CA HIS A 40 -14.36 -8.32 -6.23
C HIS A 40 -14.32 -9.65 -5.45
N LEU A 41 -13.21 -10.39 -5.49
CA LEU A 41 -13.04 -11.64 -4.76
C LEU A 41 -12.45 -11.44 -3.36
N LEU A 42 -12.00 -10.22 -3.03
CA LEU A 42 -11.43 -9.93 -1.73
C LEU A 42 -12.51 -9.82 -0.65
N PRO A 43 -12.19 -10.22 0.60
CA PRO A 43 -13.03 -9.92 1.76
C PRO A 43 -13.29 -8.41 1.90
N GLU A 44 -14.46 -8.05 2.42
CA GLU A 44 -14.86 -6.63 2.60
C GLU A 44 -13.94 -5.86 3.56
N ASP A 45 -13.32 -6.56 4.53
CA ASP A 45 -12.42 -5.96 5.51
C ASP A 45 -10.96 -5.89 5.04
N CYS A 46 -10.66 -6.41 3.84
CA CYS A 46 -9.31 -6.44 3.31
C CYS A 46 -8.78 -5.03 3.01
N LEU A 47 -7.61 -4.70 3.55
CA LEU A 47 -6.91 -3.47 3.23
C LEU A 47 -6.25 -3.61 1.85
N VAL A 48 -6.61 -2.73 0.92
CA VAL A 48 -6.05 -2.73 -0.43
C VAL A 48 -5.08 -1.57 -0.62
N GLY A 49 -3.93 -1.86 -1.20
CA GLY A 49 -3.00 -0.85 -1.71
C GLY A 49 -2.70 -1.05 -3.18
N PHE A 50 -2.39 0.04 -3.89
CA PHE A 50 -2.09 0.02 -5.31
C PHE A 50 -0.82 0.81 -5.61
N ILE A 51 0.13 0.17 -6.28
CA ILE A 51 1.41 0.75 -6.70
C ILE A 51 1.62 0.39 -8.17
N THR A 52 1.96 1.39 -8.99
CA THR A 52 2.41 1.14 -10.36
C THR A 52 3.89 1.45 -10.48
N PHE A 53 4.60 0.72 -11.35
CA PHE A 53 6.02 0.96 -11.59
C PHE A 53 6.36 0.89 -13.08
N GLY A 54 7.48 1.53 -13.41
CA GLY A 54 8.08 1.61 -14.73
C GLY A 54 9.43 2.30 -14.56
N THR A 55 9.65 3.45 -15.21
CA THR A 55 10.82 4.29 -14.89
C THR A 55 10.78 4.88 -13.47
N ASN A 56 9.58 5.23 -13.01
CA ASN A 56 9.32 5.70 -11.65
C ASN A 56 8.33 4.77 -10.96
N VAL A 57 8.34 4.76 -9.64
CA VAL A 57 7.37 4.03 -8.82
C VAL A 57 6.33 5.04 -8.33
N GLN A 58 5.05 4.73 -8.52
CA GLN A 58 3.93 5.57 -8.12
C GLN A 58 3.11 4.84 -7.05
N VAL A 59 3.01 5.42 -5.87
CA VAL A 59 2.17 4.92 -4.78
C VAL A 59 0.87 5.70 -4.80
N HIS A 60 -0.25 5.03 -5.07
CA HIS A 60 -1.56 5.66 -5.29
C HIS A 60 -2.33 5.84 -3.99
N GLU A 61 -2.90 7.02 -3.79
CA GLU A 61 -3.78 7.33 -2.67
C GLU A 61 -5.23 7.03 -3.07
N LEU A 62 -5.77 5.94 -2.53
CA LEU A 62 -7.13 5.47 -2.81
C LEU A 62 -8.15 6.30 -2.00
N GLY A 63 -9.28 6.66 -2.59
CA GLY A 63 -10.35 7.43 -1.92
C GLY A 63 -10.56 8.87 -2.43
N PHE A 64 -9.94 9.24 -3.54
CA PHE A 64 -10.20 10.51 -4.24
C PHE A 64 -10.87 10.27 -5.59
N ASP A 65 -12.18 10.51 -5.69
CA ASP A 65 -12.98 10.18 -6.89
C ASP A 65 -12.75 11.14 -8.09
N GLY A 66 -12.19 12.34 -7.86
CA GLY A 66 -12.06 13.38 -8.89
C GLY A 66 -10.63 13.80 -9.26
N CYS A 67 -9.65 13.49 -8.40
CA CYS A 67 -8.24 13.81 -8.65
C CYS A 67 -7.37 12.73 -8.00
N PRO A 68 -6.96 11.70 -8.76
CA PRO A 68 -6.10 10.65 -8.23
C PRO A 68 -4.77 11.29 -7.81
N LYS A 69 -4.44 11.12 -6.53
CA LYS A 69 -3.20 11.59 -5.94
C LYS A 69 -2.23 10.42 -5.84
N ALA A 70 -0.99 10.61 -6.27
CA ALA A 70 0.04 9.60 -6.16
C ALA A 70 1.39 10.20 -5.73
N TYR A 71 2.15 9.45 -4.95
CA TYR A 71 3.51 9.78 -4.56
C TYR A 71 4.48 9.13 -5.55
N VAL A 72 5.33 9.93 -6.18
CA VAL A 72 6.28 9.45 -7.19
C VAL A 72 7.67 9.32 -6.59
N LEU A 73 8.18 8.08 -6.57
CA LEU A 73 9.52 7.72 -6.12
C LEU A 73 10.39 7.43 -7.35
N ARG A 74 11.68 7.80 -7.27
CA ARG A 74 12.61 7.53 -8.38
C ARG A 74 12.97 6.05 -8.40
N GLY A 75 12.68 5.36 -9.51
CA GLY A 75 12.92 3.91 -9.62
C GLY A 75 14.40 3.52 -9.60
N ASN A 76 15.30 4.46 -9.91
CA ASN A 76 16.74 4.25 -9.90
C ASN A 76 17.43 4.56 -8.56
N ARG A 77 16.66 4.84 -7.50
CA ARG A 77 17.18 5.14 -6.17
C ARG A 77 16.66 4.12 -5.18
N GLU A 78 17.55 3.58 -4.37
CA GLU A 78 17.17 2.73 -3.23
C GLU A 78 16.73 3.61 -2.05
N TYR A 79 15.61 3.24 -1.43
CA TYR A 79 15.06 3.94 -0.27
C TYR A 79 14.95 2.97 0.91
N PRO A 80 15.56 3.28 2.08
CA PRO A 80 15.36 2.48 3.27
C PRO A 80 13.90 2.61 3.76
N PRO A 81 13.34 1.60 4.45
CA PRO A 81 11.94 1.60 4.89
C PRO A 81 11.53 2.85 5.68
N GLY A 82 12.39 3.33 6.59
CA GLY A 82 12.14 4.54 7.36
C GLY A 82 11.97 5.78 6.47
N ARG A 83 12.77 5.88 5.39
CA ARG A 83 12.67 7.00 4.45
C ARG A 83 11.40 6.93 3.61
N VAL A 84 10.98 5.74 3.19
CA VAL A 84 9.70 5.57 2.49
C VAL A 84 8.54 5.98 3.40
N GLY A 85 8.56 5.56 4.67
CA GLY A 85 7.57 5.96 5.66
C GLY A 85 7.47 7.47 5.86
N GLU A 86 8.60 8.16 5.93
CA GLU A 86 8.65 9.64 6.01
C GLU A 86 8.09 10.31 4.74
N LEU A 87 8.48 9.83 3.55
CA LEU A 87 8.06 10.41 2.27
C LEU A 87 6.56 10.25 2.02
N LEU A 88 5.98 9.15 2.48
CA LEU A 88 4.54 8.88 2.38
C LEU A 88 3.74 9.44 3.56
N GLY A 89 4.39 10.00 4.59
CA GLY A 89 3.72 10.44 5.82
C GLY A 89 3.15 9.29 6.67
N ALA A 90 3.58 8.05 6.42
CA ALA A 90 3.09 6.85 7.10
C ALA A 90 3.75 6.63 8.48
N THR A 91 4.87 7.29 8.75
CA THR A 91 5.44 7.33 10.10
C THR A 91 4.67 8.36 10.93
N GLN A 92 3.78 7.90 11.82
CA GLN A 92 3.43 8.71 12.98
C GLN A 92 4.73 9.01 13.73
N GLN A 93 5.17 10.27 13.75
CA GLN A 93 5.84 10.73 14.95
C GLN A 93 4.81 10.53 16.05
N ALA A 94 4.92 9.43 16.80
CA ALA A 94 4.33 9.37 18.12
C ALA A 94 4.86 10.63 18.81
N GLN A 95 4.01 11.66 18.89
CA GLN A 95 4.27 12.80 19.75
C GLN A 95 4.44 12.18 21.12
N HIS A 96 5.71 12.01 21.51
CA HIS A 96 6.10 11.79 22.87
C HIS A 96 5.59 13.01 23.62
N GLN A 97 4.38 12.93 24.14
CA GLN A 97 3.94 13.79 25.22
C GLN A 97 4.82 13.35 26.40
N PRO A 98 5.79 14.17 26.85
CA PRO A 98 6.56 13.81 28.02
C PRO A 98 5.58 13.86 29.20
N GLN A 99 5.24 12.70 29.74
CA GLN A 99 4.63 12.60 31.06
C GLN A 99 5.53 13.34 32.05
N GLN A 100 5.06 14.47 32.57
CA GLN A 100 5.68 15.14 33.70
C GLN A 100 5.54 14.24 34.94
N PRO A 101 6.64 13.91 35.63
CA PRO A 101 6.56 13.18 36.90
C PRO A 101 6.04 14.13 37.99
N SER A 102 5.03 13.63 38.70
CA SER A 102 4.41 14.25 39.86
C SER A 102 5.43 14.53 40.97
N ALA A 103 5.38 15.73 41.52
CA ALA A 103 5.87 16.08 42.85
C ALA A 103 4.77 16.84 43.58
#